data_AF-A0AAV8XBV9-F1
#
_entry.id   AF-A0AAV8XBV9-F1
#
_cell.length_a   1.000
_cell.length_b   1.000
_cell.length_c   1.000
_cell.angle_alpha   90.00
_cell.angle_beta   90.00
_cell.angle_gamma   90.00
#
_symmetry.space_group_name_H-M   'P 1'
#
loop_
_entity.id
_entity.type
_entity.pdbx_description
1 polymer ?
#
loop_
_entity_poly.entity_id
_entity_poly.type
_entity_poly.pdbx_seq_one_letter_code
_entity_poly.pdbx_strand_id
1 'polypeptide(L)'
;MGKPRGLRTARKHVNHRREQRWADKDYKKAHLGTRWKANPFGGASHAKGIVLEKVGVEAKQPNSAIRKCVVKVANVSLLALYKEKKERPRS
;
A
#
# COMPACT_ATOMS: atom_id res chain seq x y z
N MET A 1 13.10 27.72 -23.96
CA MET A 1 11.73 28.17 -24.30
C MET A 1 10.87 28.18 -23.03
N GLY A 2 10.27 29.31 -22.66
CA GLY A 2 9.48 29.47 -21.43
C GLY A 2 7.98 29.26 -21.60
N LYS A 3 7.21 29.44 -20.51
CA LYS A 3 5.74 29.40 -20.54
C LYS A 3 5.18 30.57 -21.39
N PRO A 4 4.09 30.37 -22.15
CA PRO A 4 3.43 31.46 -22.89
C PRO A 4 2.86 32.51 -21.92
N ARG A 5 2.81 33.80 -22.33
CA ARG A 5 2.38 34.92 -21.45
C ARG A 5 1.26 35.79 -22.03
N GLY A 6 0.62 35.36 -23.12
CA GLY A 6 -0.43 36.14 -23.77
C GLY A 6 -1.78 36.10 -23.02
N LEU A 7 -2.60 37.14 -23.20
CA LEU A 7 -3.92 37.27 -22.54
C LEU A 7 -4.85 36.06 -22.80
N ARG A 8 -4.75 35.42 -23.96
CA ARG A 8 -5.61 34.29 -24.39
C ARG A 8 -4.97 32.91 -24.24
N THR A 9 -4.00 32.73 -23.32
CA THR A 9 -3.25 31.45 -23.18
C THR A 9 -3.74 30.53 -22.07
N ALA A 10 -4.86 30.86 -21.41
CA ALA A 10 -5.39 30.14 -20.25
C ALA A 10 -5.52 28.61 -20.47
N ARG A 11 -6.09 28.19 -21.61
CA ARG A 11 -6.27 26.76 -21.95
C ARG A 11 -4.95 26.00 -21.97
N LYS A 12 -3.90 26.61 -22.55
CA LYS A 12 -2.56 26.02 -22.63
C LYS A 12 -1.94 25.87 -21.24
N HIS A 13 -2.12 26.84 -20.34
CA HIS A 13 -1.64 26.73 -18.96
C HIS A 13 -2.35 25.61 -18.19
N VAL A 14 -3.67 25.49 -18.34
CA VAL A 14 -4.46 24.44 -17.67
C VAL A 14 -4.03 23.06 -18.15
N ASN A 15 -3.96 22.83 -19.46
CA ASN A 15 -3.57 21.54 -20.02
C ASN A 15 -2.14 21.16 -19.61
N HIS A 16 -1.20 22.10 -19.72
CA HIS A 16 0.17 21.89 -19.28
C HIS A 16 0.25 21.53 -17.79
N ARG A 17 -0.51 22.22 -16.91
CA ARG A 17 -0.52 21.88 -15.48
C ARG A 17 -1.13 20.50 -15.22
N ARG A 18 -2.16 20.08 -15.98
CA ARG A 18 -2.77 18.75 -15.87
C ARG A 18 -1.77 17.65 -16.26
N GLU A 19 -1.06 17.82 -17.37
CA GLU A 19 -0.02 16.89 -17.82
C GLU A 19 1.12 16.80 -16.81
N GLN A 20 1.64 17.94 -16.36
CA GLN A 20 2.73 17.99 -15.38
C GLN A 20 2.33 17.40 -14.02
N ARG A 21 1.05 17.43 -13.66
CA ARG A 21 0.55 16.84 -12.41
C ARG A 21 0.75 15.32 -12.37
N TRP A 22 0.81 14.64 -13.52
CA TRP A 22 1.08 13.19 -13.56
C TRP A 22 2.52 12.82 -13.24
N ALA A 23 3.46 13.77 -13.28
CA ALA A 23 4.83 13.56 -12.84
C ALA A 23 4.97 13.56 -11.30
N ASP A 24 3.99 14.13 -10.59
CA ASP A 24 3.91 14.08 -9.14
C ASP A 24 3.57 12.65 -8.68
N LYS A 25 4.45 12.07 -7.86
CA LYS A 25 4.35 10.68 -7.39
C LYS A 25 3.10 10.46 -6.55
N ASP A 26 2.72 11.41 -5.71
CA ASP A 26 1.57 11.27 -4.82
C ASP A 26 0.26 11.41 -5.60
N TYR A 27 0.22 12.38 -6.53
CA TYR A 27 -0.92 12.50 -7.44
C TYR A 27 -1.11 11.23 -8.27
N LYS A 28 -0.03 10.71 -8.86
CA LYS A 28 -0.05 9.47 -9.64
C LYS A 28 -0.51 8.30 -8.79
N LYS A 29 -0.01 8.14 -7.57
CA LYS A 29 -0.41 7.05 -6.66
C LYS A 29 -1.89 7.14 -6.24
N ALA A 30 -2.43 8.35 -6.07
CA ALA A 30 -3.82 8.54 -5.69
C ALA A 30 -4.79 8.32 -6.86
N HIS A 31 -4.43 8.76 -8.07
CA HIS A 31 -5.33 8.78 -9.23
C HIS A 31 -5.13 7.59 -10.18
N LEU A 32 -4.04 6.83 -10.02
CA LEU A 32 -3.85 5.58 -10.75
C LEU A 32 -4.53 4.43 -10.02
N GLY A 33 -5.40 3.69 -10.72
CA GLY A 33 -6.15 2.56 -10.16
C GLY A 33 -5.27 1.40 -9.66
N THR A 34 -3.97 1.39 -9.99
CA THR A 34 -3.00 0.40 -9.50
C THR A 34 -2.92 0.36 -7.99
N ARG A 35 -3.12 1.49 -7.30
CA ARG A 35 -3.15 1.55 -5.83
C ARG A 35 -4.21 0.62 -5.24
N TRP A 36 -5.38 0.54 -5.84
CA TRP A 36 -6.49 -0.27 -5.32
C TRP A 36 -6.31 -1.75 -5.68
N LYS A 37 -5.80 -2.03 -6.88
CA LYS A 37 -5.56 -3.40 -7.35
C LYS A 37 -4.41 -4.10 -6.62
N ALA A 38 -3.32 -3.38 -6.34
CA ALA A 38 -2.11 -3.97 -5.75
C ALA A 38 -2.08 -3.92 -4.21
N ASN A 39 -2.94 -3.10 -3.58
CA ASN A 39 -2.97 -3.00 -2.13
C ASN A 39 -3.70 -4.22 -1.54
N PRO A 40 -3.03 -5.05 -0.71
CA PRO A 40 -3.66 -6.22 -0.08
C PRO A 40 -4.81 -5.88 0.88
N PHE A 41 -4.92 -4.63 1.34
CA PHE A 41 -6.06 -4.16 2.15
C PHE A 41 -7.18 -3.53 1.33
N GLY A 42 -7.04 -3.42 0.00
CA GLY A 42 -8.05 -2.78 -0.85
C GLY A 42 -8.36 -1.32 -0.47
N GLY A 43 -7.47 -0.67 0.28
CA GLY A 43 -7.63 0.68 0.83
C GLY A 43 -8.43 0.81 2.13
N ALA A 44 -8.74 -0.31 2.80
CA ALA A 44 -9.14 -0.28 4.21
C ALA A 44 -7.96 0.08 5.13
N SER A 45 -8.24 0.60 6.32
CA SER A 45 -7.21 0.92 7.32
C SER A 45 -6.59 -0.32 7.96
N HIS A 46 -7.37 -1.39 8.11
CA HIS A 46 -6.95 -2.65 8.72
C HIS A 46 -7.60 -3.82 7.98
N ALA A 47 -6.97 -4.99 8.07
CA ALA A 47 -7.55 -6.24 7.58
C ALA A 47 -7.45 -7.36 8.60
N LYS A 48 -8.37 -8.29 8.41
CA LYS A 48 -8.46 -9.56 9.09
C LYS A 48 -7.63 -10.57 8.23
N GLY A 49 -6.83 -11.51 8.76
CA GLY A 49 -6.18 -12.62 8.02
C GLY A 49 -5.70 -13.87 8.82
N ILE A 50 -5.95 -15.10 8.31
CA ILE A 50 -5.55 -16.39 8.94
C ILE A 50 -4.04 -16.60 8.87
N VAL A 51 -3.43 -17.11 9.94
CA VAL A 51 -2.02 -17.51 9.98
C VAL A 51 -1.79 -18.82 9.23
N LEU A 52 -0.91 -18.79 8.23
CA LEU A 52 -0.46 -20.01 7.55
C LEU A 52 0.78 -20.59 8.23
N GLU A 53 1.86 -19.82 8.29
CA GLU A 53 3.16 -20.28 8.76
C GLU A 53 3.93 -19.19 9.51
N LYS A 54 4.87 -19.62 10.35
CA LYS A 54 5.82 -18.75 11.06
C LYS A 54 7.10 -18.66 10.24
N VAL A 55 7.55 -17.44 9.94
CA VAL A 55 8.73 -17.18 9.11
C VAL A 55 9.76 -16.37 9.90
N GLY A 56 11.03 -16.76 9.81
CA GLY A 56 12.14 -15.95 10.29
C GLY A 56 12.70 -15.09 9.16
N VAL A 57 12.57 -13.77 9.25
CA VAL A 57 13.12 -12.84 8.25
C VAL A 57 14.41 -12.25 8.81
N GLU A 58 15.52 -12.43 8.09
CA GLU A 58 16.80 -11.85 8.47
C GLU A 58 16.74 -10.32 8.47
N ALA A 59 17.39 -9.70 9.46
CA ALA A 59 17.55 -8.25 9.49
C ALA A 59 18.36 -7.78 8.29
N LYS A 60 18.03 -6.59 7.78
CA LYS A 60 18.87 -5.96 6.76
C LYS A 60 20.22 -5.61 7.39
N GLN A 61 21.29 -5.82 6.63
CA GLN A 61 22.64 -5.38 6.97
C GLN A 61 22.63 -3.90 7.39
N PRO A 62 23.42 -3.49 8.40
CA PRO A 62 24.60 -4.17 8.97
C PRO A 62 24.32 -5.07 10.20
N ASN A 63 23.07 -5.26 10.62
CA ASN A 63 22.75 -6.00 11.84
C ASN A 63 22.51 -7.50 11.56
N SER A 64 22.92 -8.37 12.49
CA SER A 64 22.65 -9.81 12.47
C SER A 64 21.57 -10.19 13.49
N ALA A 65 20.33 -10.35 13.03
CA ALA A 65 19.20 -10.80 13.86
C ALA A 65 18.08 -11.41 13.01
N ILE A 66 17.29 -12.33 13.59
CA ILE A 66 16.12 -12.92 12.93
C ILE A 66 14.85 -12.30 13.50
N ARG A 67 14.06 -11.63 12.64
CA ARG A 67 12.74 -11.07 12.99
C ARG A 67 11.67 -12.16 12.83
N LYS A 68 10.96 -12.47 13.91
CA LYS A 68 9.84 -13.43 13.86
C LYS A 68 8.63 -12.78 13.18
N CYS A 69 8.25 -13.31 12.03
CA CYS A 69 7.14 -12.85 11.20
C CYS A 69 6.13 -13.97 10.97
N VAL A 70 4.96 -13.59 10.44
CA VAL A 70 3.86 -14.52 10.16
C VAL A 70 3.25 -14.18 8.81
N VAL A 71 3.08 -15.19 7.96
CA VAL A 71 2.37 -15.06 6.68
C VAL A 71 0.87 -15.20 6.92
N LYS A 72 0.08 -14.26 6.39
CA LYS A 72 -1.37 -14.27 6.52
C LYS A 72 -2.05 -14.22 5.17
N VAL A 73 -3.13 -15.00 5.02
CA VAL A 73 -4.10 -14.84 3.93
C VAL A 73 -5.27 -14.02 4.46
N ALA A 74 -5.82 -13.10 3.66
CA ALA A 74 -6.90 -12.21 4.08
C ALA A 74 -8.11 -12.99 4.64
N ASN A 75 -8.80 -12.36 5.60
CA ASN A 75 -10.11 -12.65 6.22
C ASN A 75 -10.25 -13.21 7.68
N VAL A 76 -9.24 -13.31 8.59
CA VAL A 76 -9.45 -13.69 10.05
C VAL A 76 -8.51 -13.03 11.13
N SER A 77 -8.95 -12.51 12.29
CA SER A 77 -8.18 -11.50 13.06
C SER A 77 -7.09 -12.17 13.89
N LEU A 78 -5.87 -11.61 13.87
CA LEU A 78 -4.77 -12.08 14.74
C LEU A 78 -5.10 -11.99 16.23
N LEU A 79 -5.83 -10.94 16.64
CA LEU A 79 -6.18 -10.73 18.03
C LEU A 79 -7.11 -11.82 18.58
N ALA A 80 -7.90 -12.47 17.72
CA ALA A 80 -8.76 -13.59 18.12
C ALA A 80 -7.96 -14.88 18.37
N LEU A 81 -6.83 -15.07 17.67
CA LEU A 81 -5.94 -16.22 17.86
C LEU A 81 -4.99 -16.03 19.04
N TYR A 82 -4.49 -14.81 19.28
CA TYR A 82 -3.56 -14.52 20.38
C TYR A 82 -4.23 -14.51 21.77
N LYS A 83 -5.54 -14.21 21.85
CA LYS A 83 -6.29 -14.16 23.11
C LYS A 83 -6.92 -15.51 23.51
N GLU A 84 -6.61 -16.60 22.82
CA GLU A 84 -7.14 -17.98 23.07
C GLU A 84 -8.67 -18.07 23.22
N LYS A 85 -9.45 -17.08 22.76
CA LYS A 85 -10.92 -17.12 22.83
C LYS A 85 -11.57 -18.08 21.83
N LYS A 86 -10.78 -18.67 20.92
CA LYS A 86 -11.16 -19.76 20.01
C LYS A 86 -9.94 -20.65 19.79
N GLU A 87 -10.10 -21.96 19.98
CA GLU A 87 -9.08 -22.93 19.59
C GLU A 87 -8.83 -22.87 18.08
N ARG A 88 -7.59 -23.19 17.66
CA ARG A 88 -7.28 -23.46 16.25
C ARG A 88 -8.27 -24.54 15.78
N PRO A 89 -9.02 -24.34 14.67
CA PRO A 89 -9.88 -25.40 14.17
C PRO A 89 -8.99 -26.61 13.90
N ARG A 90 -9.18 -27.67 14.70
CA ARG A 90 -8.58 -28.97 14.46
C ARG A 90 -9.38 -29.59 13.32
N SER A 91 -8.68 -30.14 12.34
CA SER A 91 -9.29 -31.03 11.35
C SER A 91 -10.04 -32.16 12.04
#